data_AF-A0ABD1F0V8-F1
#
_entry.id   AF-A0ABD1F0V8-F1
#
_cell.length_a   1.000
_cell.length_b   1.000
_cell.length_c   1.000
_cell.angle_alpha   90.00
_cell.angle_beta   90.00
_cell.angle_gamma   90.00
#
_symmetry.space_group_name_H-M   'P 1'
#
loop_
_entity.id
_entity.type
_entity.pdbx_description
1 polymer ?
#
loop_
_entity_poly.entity_id
_entity_poly.type
_entity_poly.pdbx_seq_one_letter_code
_entity_poly.pdbx_strand_id
1 'polypeptide(L)'
;MRFVHMSPILEKNQAGRYRTTPRKNFPLTYEMANPPHQIAHRKSWNSWNTSNILGGNRPSETAVEDLFIRKFIEGTWHALFLSEIIIKRQHNLIRIAGLVNRGVLPRKMYFLIGYTEELLSFWLQCVVKMEIQTVADKKDVIFKYI
;
A
#
# COMPACT_ATOMS: atom_id res chain seq x y z
N MET A 1 46.53 -13.60 -17.89
CA MET A 1 45.98 -14.04 -16.58
C MET A 1 44.58 -13.47 -16.42
N ARG A 2 43.56 -14.32 -16.26
CA ARG A 2 42.20 -13.90 -15.92
C ARG A 2 42.19 -13.50 -14.44
N PHE A 3 41.86 -12.24 -14.14
CA PHE A 3 41.67 -11.77 -12.77
C PHE A 3 40.42 -12.45 -12.20
N VAL A 4 40.62 -13.41 -11.28
CA VAL A 4 39.54 -14.04 -10.53
C VAL A 4 39.18 -13.08 -9.39
N HIS A 5 37.95 -12.57 -9.41
CA HIS A 5 37.45 -11.67 -8.37
C HIS A 5 37.10 -12.47 -7.10
N MET A 6 38.02 -12.52 -6.14
CA MET A 6 37.90 -13.25 -4.86
C MET A 6 37.22 -12.41 -3.76
N SER A 7 36.09 -11.77 -4.04
CA SER A 7 35.28 -11.16 -2.97
C SER A 7 34.30 -12.19 -2.40
N PRO A 8 34.12 -12.28 -1.07
CA PRO A 8 33.06 -13.11 -0.50
C PRO A 8 31.68 -12.69 -1.04
N ILE A 9 30.79 -13.66 -1.27
CA ILE A 9 29.39 -13.38 -1.61
C ILE A 9 28.76 -12.63 -0.44
N LEU A 10 28.37 -11.39 -0.70
CA LEU A 10 27.77 -10.51 0.28
C LEU A 10 26.27 -10.81 0.37
N GLU A 11 25.87 -11.72 1.26
CA GLU A 11 24.47 -12.07 1.48
C GLU A 11 23.75 -11.00 2.34
N LYS A 12 23.50 -9.83 1.75
CA LYS A 12 22.72 -8.78 2.40
C LYS A 12 21.23 -8.98 2.15
N ASN A 13 20.44 -9.14 3.21
CA ASN A 13 18.98 -9.14 3.12
C ASN A 13 18.45 -7.82 2.50
N GLN A 14 17.84 -7.90 1.31
CA GLN A 14 17.29 -6.76 0.56
C GLN A 14 15.77 -6.64 0.64
N ALA A 15 15.06 -7.65 1.16
CA ALA A 15 13.60 -7.70 1.10
C ALA A 15 12.98 -6.57 1.93
N GLY A 16 12.13 -5.75 1.30
CA GLY A 16 11.42 -4.64 1.95
C GLY A 16 12.33 -3.59 2.60
N ARG A 17 13.54 -3.38 2.07
CA ARG A 17 14.50 -2.38 2.57
C ARG A 17 14.90 -1.42 1.47
N TYR A 18 14.84 -0.12 1.78
CA TYR A 18 15.36 0.93 0.91
C TYR A 18 16.84 1.16 1.19
N ARG A 19 17.65 1.26 0.14
CA ARG A 19 19.09 1.56 0.26
C ARG A 19 19.31 3.04 0.53
N THR A 20 20.15 3.35 1.50
CA THR A 20 20.58 4.72 1.84
C THR A 20 21.15 5.41 0.60
N THR A 21 20.71 6.63 0.32
CA THR A 21 21.24 7.41 -0.78
C THR A 21 22.45 8.22 -0.31
N PRO A 22 23.50 8.41 -1.14
CA PRO A 22 24.69 9.16 -0.73
C PRO A 22 24.39 10.60 -0.28
N ARG A 23 23.34 11.20 -0.85
CA ARG A 23 22.93 12.59 -0.56
C ARG A 23 21.85 12.71 0.50
N LYS A 24 21.31 11.60 1.02
CA LYS A 24 20.20 11.57 1.98
C LYS A 24 18.97 12.36 1.56
N ASN A 25 18.64 12.34 0.27
CA ASN A 25 17.58 13.17 -0.31
C ASN A 25 16.29 12.39 -0.58
N PHE A 26 16.26 11.08 -0.33
CA PHE A 26 15.10 10.25 -0.66
C PHE A 26 14.11 10.23 0.52
N PRO A 27 12.89 10.77 0.37
CA PRO A 27 11.91 10.77 1.44
C PRO A 27 11.21 9.42 1.55
N LEU A 28 11.11 8.91 2.78
CA LEU A 28 10.35 7.69 3.11
C LEU A 28 9.13 8.03 3.94
N THR A 29 8.03 7.35 3.65
CA THR A 29 6.87 7.30 4.55
C THR A 29 7.15 6.36 5.73
N TYR A 30 6.32 6.43 6.76
CA TYR A 30 6.45 5.56 7.94
C TYR A 30 6.50 4.07 7.59
N GLU A 31 5.61 3.61 6.71
CA GLU A 31 5.53 2.21 6.29
C GLU A 31 6.78 1.75 5.50
N MET A 32 7.33 2.63 4.65
CA MET A 32 8.54 2.38 3.87
C MET A 32 9.82 2.37 4.74
N ALA A 33 9.84 3.14 5.82
CA ALA A 33 11.00 3.26 6.70
C ALA A 33 11.21 2.03 7.60
N ASN A 34 10.15 1.26 7.87
CA ASN A 34 10.20 0.11 8.77
C ASN A 34 10.44 -1.20 7.98
N PRO A 35 11.51 -1.97 8.28
CA PRO A 35 11.80 -3.23 7.60
C PRO A 35 10.80 -4.34 7.95
N PRO A 36 10.73 -5.44 7.15
CA PRO A 36 9.69 -6.46 7.30
C PRO A 36 9.66 -7.18 8.65
N HIS A 37 10.80 -7.36 9.32
CA HIS A 37 10.86 -8.00 10.63
C HIS A 37 10.26 -7.15 11.76
N GLN A 38 9.88 -5.90 11.49
CA GLN A 38 9.21 -5.01 12.44
C GLN A 38 7.69 -4.96 12.22
N ILE A 39 7.15 -5.81 11.34
CA ILE A 39 5.71 -6.07 11.25
C ILE A 39 5.24 -6.64 12.60
N ALA A 40 4.10 -6.14 13.08
CA ALA A 40 3.53 -6.36 14.41
C ALA A 40 4.25 -5.69 15.60
N HIS A 41 5.41 -5.03 15.38
CA HIS A 41 6.11 -4.28 16.43
C HIS A 41 6.03 -2.76 16.24
N ARG A 42 6.34 -2.30 15.04
CA ARG A 42 6.28 -0.87 14.67
C ARG A 42 5.27 -0.62 13.56
N LYS A 43 5.23 -1.49 12.55
CA LYS A 43 4.25 -1.43 11.47
C LYS A 43 3.18 -2.51 11.62
N SER A 44 1.99 -2.20 11.15
CA SER A 44 0.85 -3.13 11.13
C SER A 44 0.69 -3.78 9.76
N TRP A 45 -0.40 -4.52 9.56
CA TRP A 45 -0.76 -5.09 8.26
C TRP A 45 -1.54 -4.08 7.41
N ASN A 46 -1.29 -4.11 6.10
CA ASN A 46 -1.98 -3.27 5.11
C ASN A 46 -3.30 -3.90 4.62
N SER A 47 -3.57 -5.15 4.98
CA SER A 47 -4.86 -5.81 4.77
C SER A 47 -5.30 -6.49 6.06
N TRP A 48 -6.55 -6.23 6.46
CA TRP A 48 -7.17 -6.82 7.63
C TRP A 48 -8.37 -7.65 7.21
N ASN A 49 -8.30 -8.97 7.45
CA ASN A 49 -9.34 -9.93 7.13
C ASN A 49 -9.27 -11.13 8.10
N THR A 50 -10.24 -12.04 8.01
CA THR A 50 -10.30 -13.27 8.83
C THR A 50 -9.81 -14.51 8.09
N SER A 51 -9.32 -14.38 6.85
CA SER A 51 -9.03 -15.51 5.96
C SER A 51 -7.77 -16.29 6.35
N ASN A 52 -6.78 -15.61 6.96
CA ASN A 52 -5.50 -16.22 7.38
C ASN A 52 -5.48 -16.72 8.83
N ILE A 53 -6.62 -16.67 9.53
CA ILE A 53 -6.74 -17.24 10.88
C ILE A 53 -6.81 -18.76 10.77
N LEU A 54 -6.48 -19.49 11.83
CA LEU A 54 -6.67 -20.95 11.89
C LEU A 54 -8.14 -21.30 11.59
N GLY A 55 -8.39 -22.05 10.52
CA GLY A 55 -9.74 -22.37 10.05
C GLY A 55 -10.42 -21.25 9.24
N GLY A 56 -9.67 -20.22 8.85
CA GLY A 56 -10.14 -19.14 7.98
C GLY A 56 -10.50 -19.63 6.59
N ASN A 57 -11.47 -18.96 5.97
CA ASN A 57 -12.00 -19.37 4.67
C ASN A 57 -11.33 -18.59 3.52
N ARG A 58 -11.11 -19.26 2.39
CA ARG A 58 -10.70 -18.65 1.10
C ARG A 58 -9.48 -17.69 1.19
N PRO A 59 -8.33 -18.10 1.77
CA PRO A 59 -7.15 -17.22 1.90
C PRO A 59 -6.55 -16.83 0.54
N SER A 60 -6.52 -17.74 -0.42
CA SER A 60 -6.00 -17.51 -1.77
C SER A 60 -6.81 -16.47 -2.53
N GLU A 61 -8.14 -16.61 -2.53
CA GLU A 61 -9.04 -15.72 -3.25
C GLU A 61 -9.01 -14.31 -2.67
N THR A 62 -9.03 -14.21 -1.32
CA THR A 62 -8.91 -12.92 -0.63
C THR A 62 -7.61 -12.20 -1.02
N ALA A 63 -6.49 -12.94 -1.14
CA ALA A 63 -5.21 -12.36 -1.52
C ALA A 63 -5.19 -11.87 -2.98
N VAL A 64 -5.81 -12.61 -3.90
CA VAL A 64 -5.93 -12.20 -5.31
C VAL A 64 -6.80 -10.96 -5.45
N GLU A 65 -7.94 -10.92 -4.75
CA GLU A 65 -8.81 -9.74 -4.72
C GLU A 65 -8.10 -8.52 -4.14
N ASP A 66 -7.37 -8.67 -3.03
CA ASP A 66 -6.62 -7.57 -2.41
C ASP A 66 -5.52 -7.03 -3.35
N LEU A 67 -4.83 -7.91 -4.09
CA LEU A 67 -3.83 -7.52 -5.08
C LEU A 67 -4.48 -6.76 -6.24
N PHE A 68 -5.63 -7.26 -6.72
CA PHE A 68 -6.41 -6.61 -7.76
C PHE A 68 -6.86 -5.21 -7.34
N ILE A 69 -7.45 -5.06 -6.16
CA ILE A 69 -7.89 -3.77 -5.61
C ILE A 69 -6.71 -2.79 -5.56
N ARG A 70 -5.54 -3.22 -5.08
CA ARG A 70 -4.34 -2.37 -5.03
C ARG A 70 -3.93 -1.88 -6.41
N LYS A 71 -3.88 -2.77 -7.40
CA LYS A 71 -3.49 -2.42 -8.78
C LYS A 71 -4.53 -1.55 -9.47
N PHE A 72 -5.80 -1.83 -9.25
CA PHE A 72 -6.90 -1.02 -9.77
C PHE A 72 -6.84 0.41 -9.22
N ILE A 73 -6.63 0.59 -7.92
CA ILE A 73 -6.49 1.91 -7.30
C ILE A 73 -5.23 2.62 -7.79
N GLU A 74 -4.09 1.92 -7.85
CA GLU A 74 -2.83 2.49 -8.36
C GLU A 74 -2.97 3.04 -9.79
N GLY A 75 -3.74 2.34 -10.65
CA GLY A 75 -4.04 2.78 -12.01
C GLY A 75 -5.09 3.90 -12.11
N THR A 76 -6.18 3.80 -11.35
CA THR A 76 -7.29 4.77 -11.42
C THR A 76 -6.98 6.08 -10.70
N TRP A 77 -6.30 6.01 -9.56
CA TRP A 77 -5.86 7.16 -8.76
C TRP A 77 -4.40 7.49 -9.01
N HIS A 78 -4.06 7.71 -10.28
CA HIS A 78 -2.70 7.88 -10.75
C HIS A 78 -1.95 9.02 -10.02
N ALA A 79 -0.89 8.66 -9.29
CA ALA A 79 -0.04 9.58 -8.51
C ALA A 79 -0.77 10.46 -7.47
N LEU A 80 -1.99 10.07 -7.06
CA LEU A 80 -2.76 10.78 -6.05
C LEU A 80 -2.55 10.21 -4.65
N PHE A 81 -2.37 8.90 -4.52
CA PHE A 81 -2.08 8.26 -3.24
C PHE A 81 -0.66 8.58 -2.78
N LEU A 82 -0.55 9.06 -1.55
CA LEU A 82 0.71 9.38 -0.88
C LEU A 82 1.17 8.26 0.06
N SER A 83 0.23 7.46 0.55
CA SER A 83 0.48 6.30 1.39
C SER A 83 0.17 5.00 0.67
N GLU A 84 0.62 3.90 1.27
CA GLU A 84 0.15 2.57 0.89
C GLU A 84 -1.36 2.44 1.14
N ILE A 85 -2.03 1.63 0.33
CA ILE A 85 -3.47 1.38 0.41
C ILE A 85 -3.74 0.41 1.55
N ILE A 86 -4.67 0.77 2.44
CA ILE A 86 -5.11 -0.06 3.55
C ILE A 86 -6.47 -0.66 3.19
N ILE A 87 -6.59 -1.98 3.26
CA ILE A 87 -7.83 -2.70 2.99
C ILE A 87 -8.33 -3.29 4.30
N LYS A 88 -9.59 -3.03 4.65
CA LYS A 88 -10.25 -3.61 5.81
C LYS A 88 -11.50 -4.35 5.35
N ARG A 89 -11.56 -5.65 5.63
CA ARG A 89 -12.72 -6.49 5.31
C ARG A 89 -13.50 -6.77 6.58
N GLN A 90 -14.75 -6.35 6.60
CA GLN A 90 -15.69 -6.59 7.68
C GLN A 90 -16.90 -7.31 7.10
N HIS A 91 -16.95 -8.63 7.23
CA HIS A 91 -17.99 -9.44 6.59
C HIS A 91 -18.10 -9.12 5.08
N ASN A 92 -19.27 -8.73 4.58
CA ASN A 92 -19.54 -8.38 3.17
C ASN A 92 -19.21 -6.91 2.82
N LEU A 93 -18.50 -6.20 3.69
CA LEU A 93 -18.10 -4.81 3.48
C LEU A 93 -16.57 -4.74 3.33
N ILE A 94 -16.12 -4.18 2.21
CA ILE A 94 -14.71 -3.85 1.98
C ILE A 94 -14.53 -2.34 2.11
N ARG A 95 -13.75 -1.93 3.10
CA ARG A 95 -13.33 -0.54 3.29
C ARG A 95 -11.93 -0.36 2.76
N ILE A 96 -11.77 0.54 1.80
CA ILE A 96 -10.49 0.89 1.20
C ILE A 96 -10.10 2.26 1.75
N ALA A 97 -8.99 2.33 2.47
CA ALA A 97 -8.52 3.55 3.11
C ALA A 97 -7.14 3.95 2.60
N GLY A 98 -6.89 5.27 2.58
CA GLY A 98 -5.53 5.79 2.37
C GLY A 98 -5.47 7.31 2.29
N LEU A 99 -4.23 7.81 2.22
CA LEU A 99 -3.93 9.24 2.18
C LEU A 99 -3.77 9.71 0.74
N VAL A 100 -4.49 10.77 0.38
CA VAL A 100 -4.53 11.32 -0.97
C VAL A 100 -4.10 12.79 -0.98
N ASN A 101 -3.32 13.17 -1.98
CA ASN A 101 -2.90 14.55 -2.22
C ASN A 101 -4.06 15.42 -2.74
N ARG A 102 -4.18 16.67 -2.28
CA ARG A 102 -5.16 17.67 -2.75
C ARG A 102 -4.84 18.28 -4.13
N GLY A 103 -4.15 17.56 -5.01
CA GLY A 103 -3.72 18.04 -6.33
C GLY A 103 -4.84 18.12 -7.38
N VAL A 104 -6.05 17.65 -7.07
CA VAL A 104 -7.17 17.55 -8.01
C VAL A 104 -8.41 18.25 -7.45
N LEU A 105 -9.21 18.82 -8.36
CA LEU A 105 -10.48 19.46 -8.01
C LEU A 105 -11.40 18.49 -7.24
N PRO A 106 -12.06 18.93 -6.15
CA PRO A 106 -12.93 18.08 -5.33
C PRO A 106 -13.98 17.31 -6.14
N ARG A 107 -14.56 17.95 -7.18
CA ARG A 107 -15.56 17.31 -8.05
C ARG A 107 -15.03 16.04 -8.74
N LYS A 108 -13.76 16.06 -9.21
CA LYS A 108 -13.14 14.88 -9.84
C LYS A 108 -12.83 13.81 -8.78
N MET A 109 -12.46 14.20 -7.56
CA MET A 109 -12.25 13.24 -6.47
C MET A 109 -13.55 12.52 -6.09
N TYR A 110 -14.66 13.24 -5.93
CA TYR A 110 -15.97 12.63 -5.67
C TYR A 110 -16.43 11.73 -6.82
N PHE A 111 -16.18 12.12 -8.06
CA PHE A 111 -16.45 11.26 -9.22
C PHE A 111 -15.64 9.97 -9.16
N LEU A 112 -14.33 10.05 -8.89
CA LEU A 112 -13.47 8.87 -8.78
C LEU A 112 -13.89 7.98 -7.61
N ILE A 113 -14.30 8.54 -6.47
CA ILE A 113 -14.83 7.79 -5.32
C ILE A 113 -16.03 6.96 -5.77
N GLY A 114 -17.07 7.59 -6.32
CA GLY A 114 -18.27 6.89 -6.77
C GLY A 114 -17.98 5.86 -7.86
N TYR A 115 -17.12 6.20 -8.83
CA TYR A 115 -16.69 5.27 -9.86
C TYR A 115 -16.02 4.02 -9.27
N THR A 116 -15.12 4.19 -8.31
CA THR A 116 -14.42 3.05 -7.68
C THR A 116 -15.34 2.22 -6.80
N GLU A 117 -16.25 2.85 -6.04
CA GLU A 117 -17.20 2.15 -5.19
C GLU A 117 -18.17 1.30 -6.02
N GLU A 118 -18.79 1.88 -7.04
CA GLU A 118 -19.76 1.18 -7.88
C GLU A 118 -19.09 0.05 -8.67
N LEU A 119 -17.97 0.32 -9.38
CA LEU A 119 -17.31 -0.68 -10.21
C LEU A 119 -16.84 -1.88 -9.39
N LEU A 120 -16.18 -1.62 -8.24
CA LEU A 120 -15.71 -2.71 -7.38
C LEU A 120 -16.87 -3.45 -6.71
N SER A 121 -17.96 -2.75 -6.38
CA SER A 121 -19.17 -3.37 -5.83
C SER A 121 -19.81 -4.33 -6.84
N PHE A 122 -19.92 -3.94 -8.11
CA PHE A 122 -20.41 -4.83 -9.18
C PHE A 122 -19.46 -6.00 -9.46
N TRP A 123 -18.15 -5.78 -9.43
CA TRP A 123 -17.18 -6.85 -9.73
C TRP A 123 -17.08 -7.89 -8.61
N LEU A 124 -16.95 -7.44 -7.36
CA LEU A 124 -16.73 -8.30 -6.19
C LEU A 124 -18.05 -8.77 -5.55
N GLN A 125 -19.21 -8.29 -6.04
CA GLN A 125 -20.53 -8.62 -5.51
C GLN A 125 -20.67 -8.35 -4.00
N CYS A 126 -19.99 -7.30 -3.52
CA CYS A 126 -19.96 -6.90 -2.11
C CYS A 126 -20.00 -5.38 -1.99
N VAL A 127 -20.38 -4.86 -0.82
CA VAL A 127 -20.40 -3.41 -0.62
C VAL A 127 -18.97 -2.91 -0.46
N VAL A 128 -18.58 -1.93 -1.28
CA VAL A 128 -17.26 -1.29 -1.22
C VAL A 128 -17.43 0.15 -0.78
N LYS A 129 -16.61 0.58 0.18
CA LYS A 129 -16.56 1.97 0.66
C LYS A 129 -15.15 2.52 0.64
N MET A 130 -14.99 3.71 0.09
CA MET A 130 -13.73 4.44 0.03
C MET A 130 -13.62 5.43 1.20
N GLU A 131 -12.67 5.20 2.11
CA GLU A 131 -12.34 6.06 3.24
C GLU A 131 -11.06 6.85 2.93
N ILE A 132 -11.22 7.96 2.19
CA ILE A 132 -10.08 8.78 1.77
C ILE A 132 -9.86 9.93 2.74
N GLN A 133 -8.61 10.11 3.18
CA GLN A 133 -8.20 11.29 3.92
C GLN A 133 -7.27 12.15 3.05
N THR A 134 -7.58 13.44 2.96
CA THR A 134 -6.80 14.37 2.12
C THR A 134 -5.70 15.05 2.91
N VAL A 135 -4.51 15.14 2.32
CA VAL A 135 -3.34 15.82 2.86
C VAL A 135 -2.97 16.99 1.94
N ALA A 136 -2.62 18.14 2.52
CA ALA A 136 -2.30 19.34 1.76
C ALA A 136 -0.94 19.22 1.06
N ASP A 137 0.09 18.81 1.81
CA ASP A 137 1.43 18.68 1.28
C ASP A 137 1.96 17.24 1.38
N LYS A 138 2.68 16.82 0.34
CA LYS A 138 3.38 15.52 0.34
C LYS A 138 4.41 15.41 1.48
N LYS A 139 4.90 16.55 1.97
CA LYS A 139 5.87 16.63 3.07
C LYS A 139 5.32 16.11 4.40
N ASP A 140 4.02 16.24 4.62
CA ASP A 140 3.38 15.85 5.88
C ASP A 140 3.37 14.33 6.10
N VAL A 141 3.53 13.55 5.02
CA VAL A 141 3.57 12.08 5.06
C VAL A 141 5.02 11.57 5.18
N ILE A 142 6.02 12.45 5.08
CA ILE A 142 7.44 12.07 5.14
C ILE A 142 7.83 11.83 6.60
N PHE A 143 8.32 10.62 6.89
CA PHE A 143 8.81 10.25 8.21
C PHE A 143 10.31 10.47 8.35
N LYS A 144 11.10 10.09 7.33
CA LYS A 144 12.56 10.17 7.37
C LYS A 144 13.14 10.32 5.98
N TYR A 145 14.29 10.98 5.89
CA TYR A 145 15.13 11.02 4.69
C TYR A 145 16.30 10.03 4.80
N ILE A 146 16.57 9.28 3.72
CA ILE A 146 17.66 8.31 3.62
C ILE A 146 18.57 8.54 2.43
#